data_AF-A0A832UBR9-F1
#
_entry.id   AF-A0A832UBR9-F1
#
_cell.length_a   1.000
_cell.length_b   1.000
_cell.length_c   1.000
_cell.angle_alpha   90.00
_cell.angle_beta   90.00
_cell.angle_gamma   90.00
#
_symmetry.space_group_name_H-M   'P 1'
#
loop_
_entity.id
_entity.type
_entity.pdbx_description
1 polymer ?
#
loop_
_entity_poly.entity_id
_entity_poly.type
_entity_poly.pdbx_seq_one_letter_code
_entity_poly.pdbx_strand_id
1 'polypeptide(L)'
;MKNRITEKRKKSGDARTLYPQDLPRKPVRIDILRMVLRRDKKPVAEYDLPLDRWLTPLQAVQRKNARRTLREYRIQRGYQITSPRIRDEAEIFTISDLHLGHENSIPRYKRPFLQSDPGEMNRILIRNWNWTVKKTDMVLFLGDLAYKSLDPAEYYLDQLNGKISFLEGNHDPYRPFMSHCLLMQYREIPYLFIHDPEELVRPFDGWVIHGHVHNKDLTRYPFFNPKTKTINVSAEMVGYRPIPMSEIDDLVRTMDETMTFRELMPVHTLPPLNPREHLNPREQLRYNDTRGNHVSQN
;
A
#
# COMPACT_ATOMS: atom_id res chain seq x y z
N MET A 1 26.29 10.92 -68.68
CA MET A 1 26.74 9.52 -68.52
C MET A 1 26.93 9.28 -67.02
N LYS A 2 26.31 8.33 -66.30
CA LYS A 2 25.47 7.16 -66.60
C LYS A 2 24.59 6.89 -65.35
N ASN A 3 23.30 6.62 -65.59
CA ASN A 3 22.37 5.60 -65.01
C ASN A 3 22.29 5.40 -63.48
N ARG A 4 21.12 5.24 -62.84
CA ARG A 4 19.99 4.29 -63.07
C ARG A 4 18.83 4.69 -62.12
N ILE A 5 17.56 4.93 -62.52
CA ILE A 5 16.41 3.98 -62.71
C ILE A 5 16.37 2.94 -61.57
N THR A 6 15.35 2.71 -60.71
CA THR A 6 13.89 2.95 -60.53
C THR A 6 13.63 2.65 -59.03
N GLU A 7 12.50 2.85 -58.33
CA GLU A 7 11.12 2.42 -58.58
C GLU A 7 10.28 2.87 -57.37
N LYS A 8 9.16 3.58 -57.61
CA LYS A 8 8.17 3.89 -56.55
C LYS A 8 7.25 2.69 -56.37
N ARG A 9 7.26 2.07 -55.19
CA ARG A 9 6.16 1.21 -54.72
C ARG A 9 5.38 1.92 -53.61
N LYS A 10 4.18 2.40 -53.95
CA LYS A 10 3.10 2.66 -52.99
C LYS A 10 2.68 1.31 -52.40
N LYS A 11 2.73 1.17 -51.08
CA LYS A 11 1.84 0.25 -50.35
C LYS A 11 1.09 1.06 -49.30
N SER A 12 -0.20 1.17 -49.57
CA SER A 12 -1.27 1.60 -48.69
C SER A 12 -1.42 0.64 -47.52
N GLY A 13 -1.42 1.21 -46.32
CA GLY A 13 -1.81 0.59 -45.06
C GLY A 13 -1.94 1.75 -44.10
N ASP A 14 -3.17 2.22 -43.90
CA ASP A 14 -3.52 3.46 -43.22
C ASP A 14 -3.19 3.34 -41.73
N ALA A 15 -1.93 3.59 -41.36
CA ALA A 15 -1.54 3.83 -39.98
C ALA A 15 -2.15 5.18 -39.60
N ARG A 16 -3.36 5.17 -39.05
CA ARG A 16 -3.92 6.34 -38.40
C ARG A 16 -2.95 6.75 -37.31
N THR A 17 -2.21 7.82 -37.55
CA THR A 17 -1.49 8.57 -36.53
C THR A 17 -2.53 9.00 -35.50
N LEU A 18 -2.67 8.25 -34.41
CA LEU A 18 -3.49 8.66 -33.29
C LEU A 18 -2.80 9.87 -32.67
N TYR A 19 -3.42 11.04 -32.78
CA TYR A 19 -2.94 12.21 -32.07
C TYR A 19 -3.18 12.00 -30.56
N PRO A 20 -2.40 12.62 -29.66
CA PRO A 20 -2.61 12.47 -28.21
C PRO A 20 -4.05 12.79 -27.74
N GLN A 21 -4.79 13.58 -28.51
CA GLN A 21 -6.21 13.89 -28.29
C GLN A 21 -7.18 12.75 -28.69
N ASP A 22 -6.74 11.77 -29.48
CA ASP A 22 -7.54 10.64 -29.96
C ASP A 22 -7.38 9.38 -29.09
N LEU A 23 -6.44 9.41 -28.13
CA LEU A 23 -6.36 8.39 -27.10
C LEU A 23 -7.51 8.60 -26.10
N PRO A 24 -8.28 7.55 -25.74
CA PRO A 24 -9.30 7.67 -24.72
C PRO A 24 -8.64 8.23 -23.45
N ARG A 25 -9.04 9.44 -23.07
CA ARG A 25 -8.52 10.10 -21.87
C ARG A 25 -8.93 9.23 -20.68
N LYS A 26 -7.98 8.47 -20.14
CA LYS A 26 -8.22 7.73 -18.89
C LYS A 26 -8.58 8.76 -17.82
N PRO A 27 -9.68 8.58 -17.09
CA PRO A 27 -10.08 9.52 -16.04
C PRO A 27 -8.97 9.59 -14.99
N VAL A 28 -8.56 10.81 -14.63
CA VAL A 28 -7.60 11.04 -13.54
C VAL A 28 -8.35 10.89 -12.23
N ARG A 29 -7.97 9.90 -11.42
CA ARG A 29 -8.51 9.76 -10.07
C ARG A 29 -7.83 10.78 -9.15
N ILE A 30 -8.63 11.63 -8.52
CA ILE A 30 -8.19 12.60 -7.52
C ILE A 30 -8.91 12.28 -6.22
N ASP A 31 -8.15 12.01 -5.17
CA ASP A 31 -8.71 11.88 -3.83
C ASP A 31 -8.81 13.26 -3.16
N ILE A 32 -10.03 13.66 -2.79
CA ILE A 32 -10.31 14.91 -2.09
C ILE A 32 -10.93 14.62 -0.72
N LEU A 33 -10.46 15.32 0.31
CA LEU A 33 -10.97 15.16 1.68
C LEU A 33 -12.09 16.14 2.00
N ARG A 34 -11.98 17.37 1.51
CA ARG A 34 -12.93 18.45 1.82
C ARG A 34 -13.18 19.37 0.63
N MET A 35 -14.40 19.90 0.56
CA MET A 35 -14.81 20.95 -0.38
C MET A 35 -15.18 22.22 0.38
N VAL A 36 -14.61 23.36 -0.02
CA VAL A 36 -14.86 24.65 0.65
C VAL A 36 -15.95 25.42 -0.08
N LEU A 37 -17.06 25.72 0.62
CA LEU A 37 -18.08 26.63 0.14
C LEU A 37 -17.68 28.07 0.47
N ARG A 38 -17.71 28.95 -0.52
CA ARG A 38 -17.33 30.36 -0.39
C ARG A 38 -18.48 31.29 -0.77
N ARG A 39 -18.59 32.40 -0.04
CA ARG A 39 -19.41 33.57 -0.40
C ARG A 39 -18.49 34.79 -0.41
N ASP A 40 -18.45 35.53 -1.51
CA ASP A 40 -17.58 36.70 -1.70
C ASP A 40 -16.12 36.42 -1.31
N LYS A 41 -15.59 35.29 -1.82
CA LYS A 41 -14.25 34.75 -1.55
C LYS A 41 -13.98 34.30 -0.11
N LYS A 42 -14.89 34.51 0.85
CA LYS A 42 -14.75 34.05 2.24
C LYS A 42 -15.33 32.65 2.43
N PRO A 43 -14.64 31.73 3.13
CA PRO A 43 -15.19 30.42 3.44
C PRO A 43 -16.37 30.56 4.40
N VAL A 44 -17.50 29.93 4.05
CA VAL A 44 -18.72 29.93 4.88
C VAL A 44 -19.02 28.54 5.46
N ALA A 45 -18.56 27.47 4.80
CA ALA A 45 -18.64 26.10 5.28
C ALA A 45 -17.63 25.23 4.53
N GLU A 46 -17.29 24.09 5.11
CA GLU A 46 -16.55 23.02 4.41
C GLU A 46 -17.34 21.71 4.49
N TYR A 47 -17.48 21.01 3.37
CA TYR A 47 -18.02 19.66 3.34
C TYR A 47 -16.89 18.67 3.55
N ASP A 48 -17.02 17.79 4.55
CA ASP A 48 -16.09 16.72 4.86
C ASP A 48 -16.55 15.43 4.18
N LEU A 49 -15.88 15.01 3.10
CA LEU A 49 -16.33 13.87 2.30
C LEU A 49 -16.26 12.55 3.07
N PRO A 50 -15.15 12.21 3.76
CA PRO A 50 -15.09 10.96 4.51
C PRO A 50 -16.13 10.86 5.62
N LEU A 51 -16.41 11.97 6.32
CA LEU A 51 -17.35 11.99 7.46
C LEU A 51 -18.79 12.36 7.07
N ASP A 52 -19.05 12.61 5.78
CA ASP A 52 -20.35 12.97 5.21
C ASP A 52 -21.08 14.07 6.00
N ARG A 53 -20.38 15.18 6.28
CA ARG A 53 -20.95 16.28 7.10
C ARG A 53 -20.39 17.65 6.77
N TRP A 54 -21.18 18.67 7.08
CA TRP A 54 -20.73 20.06 7.05
C TRP A 54 -19.94 20.44 8.31
N LEU A 55 -18.90 21.25 8.10
CA LEU A 55 -18.12 21.91 9.14
C LEU A 55 -18.26 23.43 8.98
N THR A 56 -18.40 24.13 10.10
CA THR A 56 -18.21 25.60 10.12
C THR A 56 -16.75 25.94 9.86
N PRO A 57 -16.41 27.17 9.42
CA PRO A 57 -15.01 27.58 9.22
C PRO A 57 -14.14 27.39 10.47
N LEU A 58 -14.70 27.64 11.66
CA LEU A 58 -14.00 27.41 12.93
C LEU A 58 -13.76 25.91 13.19
N GLN A 59 -14.71 25.04 12.84
CA GLN A 59 -14.54 23.59 12.98
C GLN A 59 -13.54 23.03 11.97
N ALA A 60 -13.50 23.57 10.74
CA ALA A 60 -12.64 23.10 9.68
C ALA A 60 -11.15 23.20 10.03
N VAL A 61 -10.74 24.29 10.68
CA VAL A 61 -9.33 24.52 11.08
C VAL A 61 -8.92 23.74 12.34
N GLN A 62 -9.87 23.12 13.05
CA GLN A 62 -9.56 22.37 14.26
C GLN A 62 -8.88 21.04 13.94
N ARG A 63 -7.68 20.85 14.50
CA ARG A 63 -6.89 19.61 14.39
C ARG A 63 -7.69 18.34 14.71
N LYS A 64 -8.59 18.37 15.71
CA LYS A 64 -9.42 17.22 16.06
C LYS A 64 -10.32 16.76 14.92
N ASN A 65 -10.83 17.68 14.10
CA ASN A 65 -11.65 17.33 12.95
C ASN A 65 -10.77 16.79 11.82
N ALA A 66 -9.62 17.41 11.53
CA ALA A 66 -8.67 16.90 10.53
C ALA A 66 -8.21 15.45 10.84
N ARG A 67 -7.92 15.14 12.11
CA ARG A 67 -7.62 13.76 12.55
C ARG A 67 -8.77 12.79 12.25
N ARG A 68 -10.01 13.18 12.55
CA ARG A 68 -11.20 12.33 12.28
C ARG A 68 -11.39 12.10 10.77
N THR A 69 -11.28 13.15 9.96
CA THR A 69 -11.36 13.07 8.49
C THR A 69 -10.34 12.10 7.94
N LEU A 70 -9.06 12.24 8.32
CA LEU A 70 -7.98 11.40 7.84
C LEU A 70 -8.13 9.95 8.30
N ARG A 71 -8.55 9.72 9.56
CA ARG A 71 -8.85 8.36 10.05
C ARG A 71 -9.92 7.69 9.23
N GLU A 72 -11.03 8.39 8.99
CA GLU A 72 -12.15 7.85 8.23
C GLU A 72 -11.75 7.57 6.78
N TYR A 73 -11.03 8.51 6.15
CA TYR A 73 -10.46 8.33 4.82
C TYR A 73 -9.56 7.09 4.76
N ARG A 74 -8.65 6.90 5.72
CA ARG A 74 -7.79 5.72 5.76
C ARG A 74 -8.57 4.42 5.86
N ILE A 75 -9.65 4.38 6.64
CA ILE A 75 -10.50 3.19 6.78
C ILE A 75 -11.23 2.90 5.47
N GLN A 76 -11.88 3.90 4.87
CA GLN A 76 -12.62 3.76 3.62
C GLN A 76 -11.74 3.31 2.45
N ARG A 77 -10.47 3.77 2.43
CA ARG A 77 -9.47 3.39 1.41
C ARG A 77 -8.70 2.12 1.73
N GLY A 78 -8.91 1.48 2.88
CA GLY A 78 -8.17 0.28 3.30
C GLY A 78 -6.74 0.53 3.78
N TYR A 79 -6.30 1.79 3.89
CA TYR A 79 -4.99 2.20 4.43
C TYR A 79 -4.87 2.03 5.94
N GLN A 80 -6.00 1.88 6.64
CA GLN A 80 -6.04 1.57 8.05
C GLN A 80 -7.04 0.44 8.27
N ILE A 81 -6.54 -0.76 8.58
CA ILE A 81 -7.42 -1.88 8.93
C ILE A 81 -8.02 -1.68 10.33
N THR A 82 -9.24 -2.19 10.51
CA THR A 82 -10.05 -2.08 11.73
C THR A 82 -10.20 -3.40 12.48
N SER A 83 -9.76 -4.50 11.89
CA SER A 83 -9.66 -5.81 12.53
C SER A 83 -8.44 -6.59 11.99
N PRO A 84 -7.94 -7.58 12.75
CA PRO A 84 -6.94 -8.52 12.26
C PRO A 84 -7.39 -9.26 10.99
N ARG A 85 -6.43 -9.51 10.10
CA ARG A 85 -6.56 -10.23 8.82
C ARG A 85 -5.43 -11.25 8.69
N ILE A 86 -5.33 -12.09 9.72
CA ILE A 86 -4.35 -13.15 9.82
C ILE A 86 -4.80 -14.31 8.93
N ARG A 87 -3.86 -14.92 8.19
CA ARG A 87 -4.08 -16.15 7.43
C ARG A 87 -3.83 -17.36 8.32
N ASP A 88 -4.53 -18.46 8.11
CA ASP A 88 -4.35 -19.69 8.90
C ASP A 88 -3.02 -20.37 8.58
N GLU A 89 -2.74 -20.54 7.29
CA GLU A 89 -1.50 -21.13 6.80
C GLU A 89 -0.29 -20.20 6.98
N ALA A 90 0.90 -20.80 7.01
CA ALA A 90 2.15 -20.05 7.01
C ALA A 90 2.35 -19.34 5.65
N GLU A 91 2.85 -18.11 5.69
CA GLU A 91 2.98 -17.27 4.49
C GLU A 91 4.29 -16.47 4.49
N ILE A 92 4.75 -16.11 3.28
CA ILE A 92 5.82 -15.14 3.07
C ILE A 92 5.16 -13.82 2.69
N PHE A 93 5.46 -12.74 3.41
CA PHE A 93 4.99 -11.40 3.08
C PHE A 93 6.12 -10.53 2.55
N THR A 94 5.77 -9.49 1.80
CA THR A 94 6.70 -8.46 1.35
C THR A 94 6.14 -7.06 1.54
N ILE A 95 7.01 -6.10 1.83
CA ILE A 95 6.73 -4.66 1.93
C ILE A 95 8.06 -3.88 2.01
N SER A 96 8.03 -2.62 1.63
CA SER A 96 9.16 -1.67 1.76
C SER A 96 8.71 -0.32 2.32
N ASP A 97 9.68 0.54 2.64
CA ASP A 97 9.50 1.98 2.80
C ASP A 97 8.53 2.38 3.93
N LEU A 98 8.59 1.71 5.09
CA LEU A 98 7.76 2.11 6.23
C LEU A 98 8.09 3.52 6.70
N HIS A 99 9.35 3.95 6.61
CA HIS A 99 9.78 5.30 7.00
C HIS A 99 9.25 5.71 8.39
N LEU A 100 9.36 4.81 9.37
CA LEU A 100 8.95 5.07 10.74
C LEU A 100 9.76 6.25 11.31
N GLY A 101 9.06 7.15 11.98
CA GLY A 101 9.62 8.38 12.52
C GLY A 101 9.93 9.47 11.49
N HIS A 102 9.74 9.22 10.19
CA HIS A 102 10.07 10.19 9.15
C HIS A 102 8.92 11.18 8.90
N GLU A 103 8.90 12.28 9.63
CA GLU A 103 7.86 13.33 9.49
C GLU A 103 7.64 13.78 8.04
N ASN A 104 8.73 14.03 7.31
CA ASN A 104 8.67 14.54 5.93
C ASN A 104 8.14 13.52 4.91
N SER A 105 8.09 12.23 5.26
CA SER A 105 7.46 11.21 4.39
C SER A 105 5.97 11.50 4.17
N ILE A 106 5.31 12.11 5.15
CA ILE A 106 3.87 12.40 5.11
C ILE A 106 3.51 13.34 3.95
N PRO A 107 4.03 14.58 3.88
CA PRO A 107 3.73 15.48 2.76
C PRO A 107 4.40 15.07 1.45
N ARG A 108 5.57 14.40 1.51
CA ARG A 108 6.35 13.98 0.34
C ARG A 108 5.65 12.90 -0.47
N TYR A 109 5.11 11.88 0.21
CA TYR A 109 4.44 10.73 -0.41
C TYR A 109 2.92 10.79 -0.28
N LYS A 110 2.38 11.94 0.15
CA LYS A 110 0.94 12.17 0.37
C LYS A 110 0.32 11.12 1.31
N ARG A 111 1.07 10.69 2.33
CA ARG A 111 0.55 9.74 3.32
C ARG A 111 -0.60 10.40 4.08
N PRO A 112 -1.73 9.71 4.31
CA PRO A 112 -2.94 10.29 4.89
C PRO A 112 -2.86 10.43 6.42
N PHE A 113 -1.81 11.11 6.90
CA PHE A 113 -1.56 11.39 8.31
C PHE A 113 -1.33 12.89 8.50
N LEU A 114 -1.47 13.37 9.74
CA LEU A 114 -1.05 14.72 10.05
C LEU A 114 0.46 14.76 10.19
N GLN A 115 1.12 15.65 9.45
CA GLN A 115 2.55 15.85 9.56
C GLN A 115 2.97 16.18 11.00
N SER A 116 2.14 16.93 11.72
CA SER A 116 2.36 17.28 13.13
C SER A 116 2.09 16.15 14.13
N ASP A 117 1.88 14.90 13.66
CA ASP A 117 1.75 13.67 14.46
C ASP A 117 2.33 12.45 13.71
N PRO A 118 3.65 12.41 13.46
CA PRO A 118 4.27 11.24 12.82
C PRO A 118 4.11 9.98 13.69
N GLY A 119 3.94 10.13 15.01
CA GLY A 119 3.65 9.02 15.91
C GLY A 119 2.32 8.31 15.60
N GLU A 120 1.28 9.02 15.12
CA GLU A 120 0.05 8.37 14.65
C GLU A 120 0.34 7.46 13.46
N MET A 121 1.12 7.94 12.49
CA MET A 121 1.55 7.12 11.35
C MET A 121 2.26 5.85 11.83
N ASN A 122 3.30 5.99 12.66
CA ASN A 122 4.05 4.84 13.18
C ASN A 122 3.12 3.80 13.83
N ARG A 123 2.24 4.23 14.75
CA ARG A 123 1.28 3.34 15.43
C ARG A 123 0.34 2.63 14.46
N ILE A 124 -0.14 3.31 13.42
CA ILE A 124 -1.03 2.71 12.43
C ILE A 124 -0.28 1.71 11.54
N LEU A 125 0.92 2.03 11.07
CA LEU A 125 1.72 1.13 10.23
C LEU A 125 2.11 -0.15 10.98
N ILE A 126 2.60 -0.02 12.22
CA ILE A 126 2.93 -1.16 13.08
C ILE A 126 1.69 -2.01 13.37
N ARG A 127 0.54 -1.38 13.65
CA ARG A 127 -0.71 -2.11 13.86
C ARG A 127 -1.15 -2.86 12.62
N ASN A 128 -1.14 -2.20 11.46
CA ASN A 128 -1.50 -2.84 10.19
C ASN A 128 -0.61 -4.06 9.90
N TRP A 129 0.70 -3.95 10.17
CA TRP A 129 1.65 -5.05 10.10
C TRP A 129 1.25 -6.20 11.02
N ASN A 130 1.13 -5.94 12.32
CA ASN A 130 0.89 -6.97 13.34
C ASN A 130 -0.51 -7.61 13.24
N TRP A 131 -1.45 -6.92 12.61
CA TRP A 131 -2.77 -7.45 12.28
C TRP A 131 -2.80 -8.25 10.97
N THR A 132 -1.71 -8.27 10.22
CA THR A 132 -1.58 -9.05 8.98
C THR A 132 -0.64 -10.24 9.16
N VAL A 133 0.44 -10.06 9.92
CA VAL A 133 1.56 -11.01 10.05
C VAL A 133 1.55 -11.67 11.43
N LYS A 134 1.58 -13.00 11.47
CA LYS A 134 1.80 -13.80 12.70
C LYS A 134 3.29 -13.85 13.02
N LYS A 135 3.62 -14.15 14.28
CA LYS A 135 5.02 -14.33 14.72
C LYS A 135 5.78 -15.44 13.97
N THR A 136 5.06 -16.42 13.42
CA THR A 136 5.63 -17.56 12.69
C THR A 136 5.84 -17.30 11.20
N ASP A 137 5.19 -16.27 10.65
CA ASP A 137 5.27 -15.93 9.23
C ASP A 137 6.64 -15.33 8.89
N MET A 138 7.02 -15.39 7.62
CA MET A 138 8.24 -14.75 7.13
C MET A 138 7.91 -13.42 6.48
N VAL A 139 8.76 -12.42 6.67
CA VAL A 139 8.64 -11.14 5.96
C VAL A 139 9.94 -10.79 5.26
N LEU A 140 9.86 -10.56 3.96
CA LEU A 140 10.92 -9.96 3.16
C LEU A 140 10.71 -8.44 3.17
N PHE A 141 11.49 -7.74 3.99
CA PHE A 141 11.40 -6.28 4.12
C PHE A 141 12.44 -5.62 3.22
N LEU A 142 11.98 -4.85 2.21
CA LEU A 142 12.86 -4.34 1.16
C LEU A 142 13.39 -2.93 1.45
N GLY A 143 13.91 -2.71 2.65
CA GLY A 143 14.58 -1.46 3.01
C GLY A 143 13.67 -0.29 3.42
N ASP A 144 14.32 0.75 3.94
CA ASP A 144 13.78 2.02 4.40
C ASP A 144 12.78 1.90 5.58
N LEU A 145 13.23 1.21 6.64
CA LEU A 145 12.38 0.95 7.81
C LEU A 145 12.08 2.24 8.59
N ALA A 146 13.12 2.97 8.96
CA ALA A 146 13.04 4.13 9.83
C ALA A 146 14.06 5.18 9.40
N TYR A 147 13.66 6.45 9.36
CA TYR A 147 14.54 7.52 8.91
C TYR A 147 14.27 8.83 9.65
N LYS A 148 15.34 9.50 10.11
CA LYS A 148 15.27 10.71 10.95
C LYS A 148 14.34 10.56 12.16
N SER A 149 14.21 9.33 12.63
CA SER A 149 13.42 8.98 13.80
C SER A 149 14.14 9.37 15.08
N LEU A 150 13.37 9.67 16.13
CA LEU A 150 13.90 9.81 17.48
C LEU A 150 14.32 8.45 18.06
N ASP A 151 13.58 7.39 17.71
CA ASP A 151 13.90 6.02 18.11
C ASP A 151 14.77 5.33 17.04
N PRO A 152 15.68 4.44 17.44
CA PRO A 152 16.49 3.66 16.50
C PRO A 152 15.63 2.62 15.74
N ALA A 153 16.16 2.08 14.64
CA ALA A 153 15.47 1.08 13.82
C ALA A 153 15.11 -0.18 14.64
N GLU A 154 15.99 -0.59 15.54
CA GLU A 154 15.84 -1.75 16.42
C GLU A 154 14.61 -1.61 17.35
N TYR A 155 14.31 -0.41 17.83
CA TYR A 155 13.10 -0.14 18.63
C TYR A 155 11.81 -0.46 17.85
N TYR A 156 11.81 -0.21 16.55
CA TYR A 156 10.66 -0.54 15.71
C TYR A 156 10.62 -2.02 15.35
N LEU A 157 11.77 -2.63 15.03
CA LEU A 157 11.85 -4.06 14.72
C LEU A 157 11.30 -4.94 15.85
N ASP A 158 11.61 -4.61 17.10
CA ASP A 158 11.13 -5.35 18.28
C ASP A 158 9.60 -5.36 18.44
N GLN A 159 8.91 -4.43 17.78
CA GLN A 159 7.45 -4.33 17.81
C GLN A 159 6.77 -5.07 16.66
N LEU A 160 7.49 -5.52 15.64
CA LEU A 160 6.94 -6.13 14.43
C LEU A 160 6.88 -7.65 14.56
N ASN A 161 5.72 -8.23 14.29
CA ASN A 161 5.55 -9.67 14.20
C ASN A 161 6.28 -10.26 12.98
N GLY A 162 6.74 -11.51 13.12
CA GLY A 162 7.26 -12.33 12.02
C GLY A 162 8.76 -12.53 12.10
N LYS A 163 9.27 -13.43 11.25
CA LYS A 163 10.69 -13.65 11.01
C LYS A 163 11.10 -12.75 9.85
N ILE A 164 11.74 -11.63 10.15
CA ILE A 164 12.02 -10.56 9.19
C ILE A 164 13.39 -10.78 8.55
N SER A 165 13.41 -10.97 7.24
CA SER A 165 14.61 -10.90 6.40
C SER A 165 14.66 -9.50 5.79
N PHE A 166 15.74 -8.78 6.06
CA PHE A 166 15.86 -7.35 5.78
C PHE A 166 16.85 -7.13 4.62
N LEU A 167 16.41 -6.41 3.59
CA LEU A 167 17.29 -5.87 2.56
C LEU A 167 17.59 -4.40 2.85
N GLU A 168 18.78 -3.94 2.50
CA GLU A 168 19.17 -2.54 2.72
C GLU A 168 18.36 -1.58 1.83
N GLY A 169 17.84 -0.52 2.44
CA GLY A 169 17.36 0.66 1.73
C GLY A 169 18.36 1.81 1.81
N ASN A 170 18.20 2.81 0.94
CA ASN A 170 19.12 3.93 0.86
C ASN A 170 19.02 4.89 2.08
N HIS A 171 17.97 4.76 2.88
CA HIS A 171 17.78 5.50 4.12
C HIS A 171 18.08 4.68 5.38
N ASP A 172 18.36 3.38 5.24
CA ASP A 172 18.80 2.54 6.36
C ASP A 172 20.28 2.78 6.67
N PRO A 173 20.69 2.62 7.95
CA PRO A 173 22.09 2.70 8.29
C PRO A 173 22.82 1.50 7.69
N TYR A 174 23.94 1.75 7.01
CA TYR A 174 24.79 0.69 6.50
C TYR A 174 25.19 -0.27 7.64
N ARG A 175 25.02 -1.57 7.38
CA ARG A 175 25.49 -2.65 8.24
C ARG A 175 26.30 -3.60 7.37
N PRO A 176 27.55 -3.93 7.73
CA PRO A 176 28.27 -5.00 7.04
C PRO A 176 27.39 -6.26 7.11
N PHE A 177 27.25 -6.97 5.99
CA PHE A 177 26.40 -8.16 5.82
C PHE A 177 24.90 -7.95 5.61
N MET A 178 24.40 -6.72 5.50
CA MET A 178 23.03 -6.52 5.01
C MET A 178 22.96 -6.91 3.54
N SER A 179 21.91 -7.64 3.16
CA SER A 179 21.74 -8.09 1.78
C SER A 179 21.18 -6.94 0.94
N HIS A 180 21.76 -6.75 -0.24
CA HIS A 180 21.32 -5.74 -1.20
C HIS A 180 20.13 -6.22 -2.04
N CYS A 181 20.15 -7.50 -2.38
CA CYS A 181 19.07 -8.16 -3.10
C CYS A 181 18.90 -9.61 -2.62
N LEU A 182 17.76 -10.21 -2.94
CA LEU A 182 17.47 -11.62 -2.70
C LEU A 182 16.86 -12.24 -3.95
N LEU A 183 17.42 -13.37 -4.39
CA LEU A 183 16.80 -14.21 -5.41
C LEU A 183 16.04 -15.34 -4.72
N MET A 184 14.76 -15.49 -5.04
CA MET A 184 13.92 -16.56 -4.51
C MET A 184 13.06 -17.15 -5.63
N GLN A 185 13.00 -18.47 -5.69
CA GLN A 185 11.98 -19.15 -6.49
C GLN A 185 10.74 -19.37 -5.63
N TYR A 186 9.58 -18.88 -6.09
CA TYR A 186 8.30 -19.13 -5.45
C TYR A 186 7.43 -19.91 -6.43
N ARG A 187 7.03 -21.12 -6.04
CA ARG A 187 6.49 -22.14 -6.96
C ARG A 187 7.46 -22.36 -8.15
N GLU A 188 7.06 -21.99 -9.35
CA GLU A 188 7.84 -22.18 -10.59
C GLU A 188 8.46 -20.88 -11.12
N ILE A 189 8.20 -19.74 -10.48
CA ILE A 189 8.57 -18.42 -11.00
C ILE A 189 9.75 -17.87 -10.18
N PRO A 190 10.82 -17.41 -10.83
CA PRO A 190 11.91 -16.72 -10.16
C PRO A 190 11.54 -15.25 -9.87
N TYR A 191 11.82 -14.82 -8.63
CA TYR A 191 11.59 -13.47 -8.14
C TYR A 191 12.90 -12.86 -7.62
N LEU A 192 13.21 -11.65 -8.09
CA LEU A 192 14.29 -10.82 -7.58
C LEU A 192 13.71 -9.74 -6.68
N PHE A 193 14.16 -9.70 -5.44
CA PHE A 193 13.82 -8.66 -4.48
C PHE A 193 14.98 -7.68 -4.39
N ILE A 194 14.71 -6.40 -4.57
CA ILE A 194 15.69 -5.31 -4.51
C ILE A 194 15.02 -4.06 -3.94
N HIS A 195 15.76 -3.17 -3.30
CA HIS A 195 15.17 -1.91 -2.83
C HIS A 195 14.91 -0.95 -4.00
N ASP A 196 15.96 -0.53 -4.70
CA ASP A 196 15.87 0.40 -5.83
C ASP A 196 15.85 -0.37 -7.16
N PRO A 197 14.75 -0.31 -7.95
CA PRO A 197 14.70 -0.99 -9.24
C PRO A 197 15.67 -0.42 -10.28
N GLU A 198 16.22 0.79 -10.10
CA GLU A 198 17.18 1.39 -11.03
C GLU A 198 18.61 0.80 -10.87
N GLU A 199 18.88 0.05 -9.80
CA GLU A 199 20.15 -0.66 -9.59
C GLU A 199 20.26 -1.92 -10.46
N LEU A 200 19.18 -2.32 -11.14
CA LEU A 200 19.17 -3.46 -12.05
C LEU A 200 19.98 -3.16 -13.32
N VAL A 201 21.22 -3.65 -13.36
CA VAL A 201 22.15 -3.43 -14.48
C VAL A 201 21.88 -4.30 -15.72
N ARG A 202 21.08 -5.37 -15.59
CA ARG A 202 20.74 -6.29 -16.70
C ARG A 202 19.29 -6.78 -16.55
N PRO A 203 18.57 -7.05 -17.66
CA PRO A 203 17.26 -7.66 -17.59
C PRO A 203 17.28 -8.95 -16.77
N PHE A 204 16.29 -9.12 -15.89
CA PHE A 204 16.10 -10.33 -15.10
C PHE A 204 15.02 -11.20 -15.76
N ASP A 205 15.32 -12.47 -16.00
CA ASP A 205 14.34 -13.43 -16.53
C ASP A 205 13.46 -13.97 -15.40
N GLY A 206 12.51 -13.15 -14.98
CA GLY A 206 11.62 -13.39 -13.85
C GLY A 206 10.83 -12.12 -13.52
N TRP A 207 10.38 -12.02 -12.26
CA TRP A 207 9.71 -10.82 -11.76
C TRP A 207 10.56 -10.08 -10.74
N VAL A 208 10.58 -8.75 -10.82
CA VAL A 208 11.31 -7.89 -9.89
C VAL A 208 10.33 -7.26 -8.91
N ILE A 209 10.55 -7.46 -7.62
CA ILE A 209 9.76 -6.86 -6.53
C ILE A 209 10.63 -5.80 -5.87
N HIS A 210 10.13 -4.56 -5.81
CA HIS A 210 10.93 -3.42 -5.39
C HIS A 210 10.20 -2.41 -4.50
N GLY A 211 10.95 -1.55 -3.83
CA GLY A 211 10.47 -0.39 -3.08
C GLY A 211 10.93 0.92 -3.71
N HIS A 212 11.43 1.85 -2.87
CA HIS A 212 12.17 3.07 -3.19
C HIS A 212 11.41 4.17 -3.94
N VAL A 213 10.67 3.81 -4.99
CA VAL A 213 10.01 4.77 -5.90
C VAL A 213 8.77 5.38 -5.26
N HIS A 214 8.13 4.69 -4.32
CA HIS A 214 6.84 5.07 -3.74
C HIS A 214 5.78 5.32 -4.83
N ASN A 215 4.89 6.29 -4.61
CA ASN A 215 3.85 6.73 -5.53
C ASN A 215 4.29 7.92 -6.41
N LYS A 216 5.60 8.12 -6.64
CA LYS A 216 6.12 9.26 -7.41
C LYS A 216 5.99 9.09 -8.93
N ASP A 217 6.34 7.91 -9.44
CA ASP A 217 6.32 7.61 -10.88
C ASP A 217 5.45 6.39 -11.15
N LEU A 218 4.14 6.62 -11.06
CA LEU A 218 3.11 5.61 -11.29
C LEU A 218 3.03 5.14 -12.76
N THR A 219 3.72 5.83 -13.68
CA THR A 219 3.74 5.45 -15.10
C THR A 219 4.79 4.37 -15.34
N ARG A 220 6.00 4.53 -14.76
CA ARG A 220 7.08 3.56 -14.88
C ARG A 220 7.00 2.46 -13.82
N TYR A 221 6.66 2.83 -12.58
CA TYR A 221 6.69 1.95 -11.40
C TYR A 221 5.33 1.90 -10.67
N PRO A 222 4.26 1.48 -11.37
CA PRO A 222 2.97 1.22 -10.71
C PRO A 222 3.09 0.03 -9.75
N PHE A 223 2.06 -0.22 -8.94
CA PHE A 223 2.01 -1.40 -8.06
C PHE A 223 2.31 -2.70 -8.81
N PHE A 224 1.69 -2.93 -9.98
CA PHE A 224 1.90 -4.13 -10.79
C PHE A 224 2.05 -3.78 -12.27
N ASN A 225 3.17 -4.19 -12.88
CA ASN A 225 3.46 -3.96 -14.29
C ASN A 225 3.87 -5.25 -15.01
N PRO A 226 2.93 -5.91 -15.73
CA PRO A 226 3.22 -7.15 -16.43
C PRO A 226 4.11 -6.96 -17.67
N LYS A 227 4.21 -5.73 -18.20
CA LYS A 227 5.06 -5.44 -19.38
C LYS A 227 6.54 -5.41 -19.03
N THR A 228 6.88 -4.83 -17.88
CA THR A 228 8.25 -4.77 -17.36
C THR A 228 8.54 -5.87 -16.33
N LYS A 229 7.54 -6.68 -15.97
CA LYS A 229 7.58 -7.70 -14.92
C LYS A 229 8.06 -7.14 -13.58
N THR A 230 7.53 -5.97 -13.20
CA THR A 230 7.89 -5.30 -11.92
C THR A 230 6.68 -5.17 -11.00
N ILE A 231 6.90 -5.32 -9.69
CA ILE A 231 5.90 -5.07 -8.64
C ILE A 231 6.49 -4.08 -7.62
N ASN A 232 5.80 -2.96 -7.40
CA ASN A 232 6.18 -1.93 -6.43
C ASN A 232 5.47 -2.17 -5.09
N VAL A 233 6.24 -2.51 -4.06
CA VAL A 233 5.76 -2.84 -2.70
C VAL A 233 6.09 -1.78 -1.65
N SER A 234 6.39 -0.54 -2.07
CA SER A 234 6.43 0.60 -1.15
C SER A 234 5.13 0.68 -0.35
N ALA A 235 5.22 1.08 0.93
CA ALA A 235 4.09 1.03 1.85
C ALA A 235 2.81 1.69 1.31
N GLU A 236 2.91 2.80 0.57
CA GLU A 236 1.77 3.47 -0.07
C GLU A 236 1.07 2.61 -1.13
N MET A 237 1.82 1.77 -1.83
CA MET A 237 1.37 1.00 -2.99
C MET A 237 0.60 -0.25 -2.60
N VAL A 238 0.91 -0.81 -1.42
CA VAL A 238 0.32 -2.06 -0.90
C VAL A 238 -0.74 -1.84 0.18
N GLY A 239 -1.09 -0.59 0.46
CA GLY A 239 -2.10 -0.23 1.45
C GLY A 239 -1.61 -0.20 2.88
N TYR A 240 -0.32 0.13 3.08
CA TYR A 240 0.32 0.26 4.39
C TYR A 240 0.26 -1.01 5.24
N ARG A 241 0.32 -2.17 4.58
CA ARG A 241 0.42 -3.49 5.22
C ARG A 241 1.19 -4.46 4.33
N PRO A 242 1.89 -5.46 4.91
CA PRO A 242 2.56 -6.48 4.13
C PRO A 242 1.61 -7.20 3.16
N ILE A 243 2.06 -7.43 1.92
CA ILE A 243 1.32 -8.19 0.90
C ILE A 243 1.84 -9.63 0.89
N PRO A 244 0.97 -10.66 0.91
CA PRO A 244 1.42 -12.04 0.85
C PRO A 244 1.95 -12.40 -0.54
N MET A 245 2.99 -13.24 -0.59
CA MET A 245 3.60 -13.72 -1.82
C MET A 245 2.63 -14.54 -2.66
N SER A 246 1.70 -15.28 -2.03
CA SER A 246 0.63 -15.97 -2.74
C SER A 246 -0.23 -15.02 -3.59
N GLU A 247 -0.59 -13.85 -3.06
CA GLU A 247 -1.36 -12.85 -3.81
C GLU A 247 -0.55 -12.23 -4.95
N ILE A 248 0.75 -11.97 -4.73
CA ILE A 248 1.63 -11.50 -5.81
C ILE A 248 1.73 -12.56 -6.92
N ASP A 249 1.97 -13.81 -6.57
CA ASP A 249 2.11 -14.90 -7.54
C ASP A 249 0.80 -15.14 -8.32
N ASP A 250 -0.34 -15.03 -7.64
CA ASP A 250 -1.65 -15.13 -8.29
C ASP A 250 -1.85 -13.99 -9.30
N LEU A 251 -1.47 -12.74 -8.97
CA LEU A 251 -1.48 -11.62 -9.93
C LEU A 251 -0.58 -11.90 -11.13
N VAL A 252 0.66 -12.34 -10.87
CA VAL A 252 1.65 -12.68 -11.91
C VAL A 252 1.13 -13.73 -12.89
N ARG A 253 0.36 -14.72 -12.40
CA ARG A 253 -0.17 -15.82 -13.22
C ARG A 253 -1.46 -15.49 -13.95
N THR A 254 -2.25 -14.53 -13.46
CA THR A 254 -3.63 -14.33 -13.92
C THR A 254 -3.88 -12.97 -14.57
N MET A 255 -3.05 -11.97 -14.32
CA MET A 255 -3.28 -10.59 -14.77
C MET A 255 -2.30 -10.18 -15.88
N ASP A 256 -2.83 -9.55 -16.92
CA ASP A 256 -2.08 -8.97 -18.04
C ASP A 256 -2.20 -7.43 -18.11
N GLU A 257 -3.00 -6.83 -17.23
CA GLU A 257 -3.18 -5.38 -17.13
C GLU A 257 -2.31 -4.73 -16.06
N THR A 258 -1.85 -3.51 -16.33
CA THR A 258 -1.10 -2.68 -15.38
C THR A 258 -2.03 -2.13 -14.30
N MET A 259 -1.67 -2.31 -13.03
CA MET A 259 -2.41 -1.79 -11.88
C MET A 259 -1.62 -0.69 -11.18
N THR A 260 -2.12 0.55 -11.21
CA THR A 260 -1.43 1.71 -10.62
C THR A 260 -1.22 1.57 -9.11
N PHE A 261 -2.27 1.20 -8.38
CA PHE A 261 -2.24 0.90 -6.95
C PHE A 261 -2.84 -0.48 -6.72
N ARG A 262 -2.45 -1.16 -5.63
CA ARG A 262 -3.12 -2.38 -5.20
C ARG A 262 -4.59 -2.08 -4.93
N GLU A 263 -5.48 -2.90 -5.47
CA GLU A 263 -6.90 -2.79 -5.15
C GLU A 263 -7.16 -3.27 -3.73
N LEU A 264 -7.51 -2.33 -2.86
CA LEU A 264 -7.88 -2.62 -1.48
C LEU A 264 -9.40 -2.67 -1.40
N MET A 265 -9.92 -3.81 -0.93
CA MET A 265 -11.35 -3.92 -0.66
C MET A 265 -11.76 -2.91 0.42
N PRO A 266 -12.79 -2.06 0.19
CA PRO A 266 -13.33 -1.20 1.23
C PRO A 266 -13.72 -2.02 2.46
N VAL A 267 -13.42 -1.54 3.66
CA VAL A 267 -13.71 -2.28 4.91
C VAL A 267 -15.21 -2.59 5.05
N HIS A 268 -16.08 -1.81 4.42
CA HIS A 268 -17.55 -2.00 4.44
C HIS A 268 -18.07 -3.10 3.49
N THR A 269 -17.24 -3.65 2.61
CA THR A 269 -17.65 -4.75 1.70
C THR A 269 -17.16 -6.12 2.13
N LEU A 270 -16.42 -6.19 3.25
CA LEU A 270 -15.94 -7.46 3.77
C LEU A 270 -16.83 -7.90 4.94
N PRO A 271 -17.51 -9.06 4.85
CA PRO A 271 -18.17 -9.60 6.03
C PRO A 271 -17.12 -9.75 7.15
N PRO A 272 -17.49 -9.55 8.42
CA PRO A 272 -16.62 -9.97 9.51
C PRO A 272 -16.27 -11.44 9.26
N LEU A 273 -14.98 -11.78 9.21
CA LEU A 273 -14.58 -13.18 9.40
C LEU A 273 -15.20 -13.60 10.73
N ASN A 274 -16.12 -14.55 10.64
CA ASN A 274 -17.09 -14.87 11.68
C ASN A 274 -16.35 -15.17 13.00
N PRO A 275 -16.71 -14.57 14.15
CA PRO A 275 -16.12 -14.90 15.45
C PRO A 275 -16.48 -16.31 15.96
N ARG A 276 -17.08 -17.19 15.14
CA ARG A 276 -17.86 -18.34 15.62
C ARG A 276 -17.36 -19.74 15.25
N GLU A 277 -16.24 -19.93 14.56
CA GLU A 277 -15.88 -21.30 14.12
C GLU A 277 -14.79 -22.02 14.91
N HIS A 278 -14.22 -21.43 15.97
CA HIS A 278 -13.15 -22.08 16.73
C HIS A 278 -13.29 -22.07 18.26
N LEU A 279 -14.47 -21.80 18.82
CA LEU A 279 -14.67 -22.05 20.25
C LEU A 279 -14.96 -23.53 20.48
N ASN A 280 -14.14 -24.17 21.31
CA ASN A 280 -14.40 -25.55 21.72
C ASN A 280 -15.71 -25.63 22.55
N PRO A 281 -16.31 -26.82 22.72
CA PRO A 281 -17.61 -26.96 23.40
C PRO A 281 -17.66 -26.38 24.83
N ARG A 282 -16.52 -26.32 25.54
CA ARG A 282 -16.43 -25.76 26.91
C ARG A 282 -16.45 -24.23 26.92
N GLU A 283 -15.97 -23.59 25.85
CA GLU A 283 -15.95 -22.13 25.71
C GLU A 283 -17.31 -21.59 25.24
N GLN A 284 -18.07 -22.38 24.46
CA GLN A 284 -19.44 -22.06 24.08
C GLN A 284 -20.40 -22.03 25.29
N LEU A 285 -20.19 -22.93 26.26
CA LEU A 285 -20.97 -22.96 27.52
C LEU A 285 -20.73 -21.71 28.38
N ARG A 286 -19.49 -21.23 28.49
CA ARG A 286 -19.15 -20.01 29.25
C ARG A 286 -19.71 -18.72 28.63
N TYR A 287 -19.81 -18.69 27.30
CA TYR A 287 -20.37 -17.55 26.58
C TYR A 287 -21.89 -17.44 26.77
N ASN A 288 -22.60 -18.57 26.89
CA ASN A 288 -24.04 -18.57 27.14
C ASN A 288 -24.38 -18.25 28.62
N ASP A 289 -23.51 -18.62 29.56
CA ASP A 289 -23.70 -18.38 30.99
C ASP A 289 -23.60 -16.88 31.35
N THR A 290 -22.75 -16.13 30.63
CA THR A 290 -22.55 -14.67 30.85
C THR A 290 -23.69 -13.80 30.31
N ARG A 291 -24.62 -14.33 29.50
CA ARG A 291 -25.82 -13.62 29.02
C ARG A 291 -27.13 -14.09 29.66
N GLY A 292 -27.09 -15.16 30.46
CA GLY A 292 -28.28 -15.71 31.14
C GLY A 292 -28.75 -14.93 32.37
N ASN A 293 -27.91 -14.06 32.96
CA ASN A 293 -28.18 -13.42 34.26
C ASN A 293 -28.63 -11.95 34.21
N HIS A 294 -29.24 -11.50 33.10
CA HIS A 294 -29.91 -10.20 33.07
C HIS A 294 -31.27 -10.24 32.37
N VAL A 295 -32.17 -11.11 32.84
CA VAL A 295 -33.61 -10.83 32.79
C VAL A 295 -34.26 -11.41 34.04
N SER A 296 -35.16 -10.61 34.64
CA SER A 296 -36.07 -10.89 35.77
C SER A 296 -35.49 -10.91 37.19
N GLN A 297 -35.67 -9.80 37.91
CA GLN A 297 -36.55 -9.74 39.10
C GLN A 297 -36.80 -8.28 39.54
N ASN A 298 -38.11 -7.96 39.62
CA ASN A 298 -38.82 -6.81 40.22
C ASN A 298 -38.52 -5.39 39.75
#